data_AF-A0A1H3W7F3-F1
#
_entry.id   AF-A0A1H3W7F3-F1
#
_cell.length_a   1.000
_cell.length_b   1.000
_cell.length_c   1.000
_cell.angle_alpha   90.00
_cell.angle_beta   90.00
_cell.angle_gamma   90.00
#
_symmetry.space_group_name_H-M   'P 1'
#
loop_
_entity.id
_entity.type
_entity.pdbx_description
1 polymer ?
#
loop_
_entity_poly.entity_id
_entity_poly.type
_entity_poly.pdbx_seq_one_letter_code
_entity_poly.pdbx_strand_id
1 'polypeptide(L)'
;MAIKTDGVAYWKANIRLVTVCLIIWAVVSFGFGIVLRPLLSGISIGGTDLGFWFAQQGSILVFLALIFFYAFRMNAIDRAHGVDEE
;
A
#
# COMPACT_ATOMS: atom_id res chain seq x y z
N MET A 1 -33.90 -9.89 17.52
CA MET A 1 -33.33 -9.74 16.18
C MET A 1 -31.96 -9.11 16.33
N ALA A 2 -30.90 -9.91 16.34
CA ALA A 2 -29.54 -9.38 16.43
C ALA A 2 -29.20 -8.74 15.08
N ILE A 3 -28.97 -7.43 15.07
CA ILE A 3 -28.45 -6.75 13.89
C ILE A 3 -27.06 -7.35 13.64
N LYS A 4 -26.90 -8.15 12.58
CA LYS A 4 -25.60 -8.71 12.16
C LYS A 4 -24.61 -7.55 12.05
N THR A 5 -23.69 -7.48 13.01
CA THR A 5 -22.67 -6.43 13.11
C THR A 5 -21.48 -6.73 12.19
N ASP A 6 -21.63 -7.70 11.29
CA ASP A 6 -20.58 -8.21 10.40
C ASP A 6 -20.17 -7.16 9.36
N GLY A 7 -21.13 -6.37 8.85
CA GLY A 7 -20.85 -5.31 7.87
C GLY A 7 -20.00 -4.16 8.40
N VAL A 8 -20.13 -3.82 9.69
CA VAL A 8 -19.37 -2.71 10.31
C VAL A 8 -17.92 -3.15 10.57
N ALA A 9 -17.72 -4.38 11.02
CA ALA A 9 -16.37 -4.95 11.23
C ALA A 9 -15.62 -5.10 9.90
N TYR A 10 -16.30 -5.60 8.86
CA TYR A 10 -15.77 -5.71 7.50
C TYR A 10 -15.40 -4.34 6.91
N TRP A 11 -16.30 -3.36 7.01
CA TRP A 11 -16.05 -2.01 6.54
C TRP A 11 -14.84 -1.37 7.21
N LYS A 12 -14.73 -1.51 8.53
CA LYS A 12 -13.60 -0.99 9.31
C LYS A 12 -12.28 -1.68 8.94
N ALA A 13 -12.30 -2.98 8.65
CA ALA A 13 -11.14 -3.73 8.20
C ALA A 13 -10.68 -3.27 6.80
N ASN A 14 -11.63 -3.03 5.89
CA ASN A 14 -11.32 -2.57 4.53
C ASN A 14 -10.78 -1.13 4.53
N ILE A 15 -11.40 -0.21 5.28
CA ILE A 15 -10.87 1.15 5.46
C ILE A 15 -9.47 1.14 6.06
N ARG A 16 -9.21 0.26 7.04
CA ARG A 16 -7.87 0.13 7.64
C ARG A 16 -6.85 -0.32 6.59
N LEU A 17 -7.20 -1.28 5.72
CA LEU A 17 -6.36 -1.72 4.62
C LEU A 17 -6.03 -0.58 3.65
N VAL A 18 -7.06 0.14 3.18
CA VAL A 18 -6.90 1.27 2.26
C VAL A 18 -6.05 2.37 2.90
N THR A 19 -6.28 2.67 4.18
CA THR A 19 -5.50 3.68 4.92
C THR A 19 -4.02 3.28 5.01
N VAL A 20 -3.71 2.01 5.30
CA VAL A 20 -2.33 1.51 5.32
C VAL A 20 -1.70 1.61 3.93
N CYS A 21 -2.43 1.23 2.87
CA CYS A 21 -1.95 1.39 1.49
C CYS A 21 -1.63 2.85 1.15
N LEU A 22 -2.49 3.79 1.54
CA LEU A 22 -2.27 5.22 1.33
C LEU A 22 -1.06 5.76 2.12
N ILE A 23 -0.87 5.31 3.36
CA ILE A 23 0.29 5.68 4.17
C ILE A 23 1.57 5.15 3.53
N ILE A 24 1.62 3.87 3.14
CA ILE A 24 2.80 3.29 2.49
C ILE A 24 3.08 4.02 1.18
N TRP A 25 2.05 4.27 0.37
CA TRP A 25 2.20 5.01 -0.88
C TRP A 25 2.74 6.43 -0.67
N ALA A 26 2.25 7.16 0.34
CA ALA A 26 2.75 8.48 0.69
C ALA A 26 4.19 8.45 1.22
N VAL A 27 4.53 7.49 2.08
CA VAL A 27 5.89 7.30 2.60
C VAL A 27 6.86 6.93 1.49
N VAL A 28 6.46 6.11 0.53
CA VAL A 28 7.35 5.73 -0.56
C VAL A 28 7.48 6.85 -1.60
N SER A 29 6.39 7.52 -1.96
CA SER A 29 6.44 8.61 -2.93
C SER A 29 7.14 9.87 -2.39
N PHE A 30 6.89 10.24 -1.13
CA PHE A 30 7.44 11.46 -0.53
C PHE A 30 8.60 11.19 0.44
N GLY A 31 8.53 10.14 1.25
CA GLY A 31 9.56 9.81 2.24
C GLY A 31 10.87 9.36 1.59
N PHE A 32 10.83 8.48 0.59
CA PHE A 32 12.05 8.09 -0.12
C PHE A 32 12.59 9.20 -1.03
N GLY A 33 11.71 10.03 -1.62
CA GLY A 33 12.11 11.15 -2.47
C GLY A 33 12.72 12.34 -1.70
N ILE A 34 12.28 12.61 -0.46
CA ILE A 34 12.65 13.80 0.32
C ILE A 34 13.60 13.46 1.47
N VAL A 35 13.30 12.45 2.28
CA VAL A 35 14.07 12.13 3.51
C VAL A 35 15.34 11.36 3.19
N LEU A 36 15.27 10.42 2.24
CA LEU A 36 16.44 9.64 1.81
C LEU A 36 17.28 10.35 0.74
N ARG A 37 16.86 11.54 0.29
CA ARG A 37 17.53 12.34 -0.74
C ARG A 37 19.05 12.52 -0.50
N PRO A 38 19.55 12.89 0.70
CA PRO A 38 20.99 13.01 0.94
C PRO A 38 21.74 11.66 1.04
N LEU A 39 21.04 10.57 1.38
CA LEU A 39 21.61 9.21 1.42
C LEU A 39 21.67 8.56 0.03
N LEU A 40 20.75 8.94 -0.85
CA LEU A 40 20.57 8.36 -2.18
C LEU A 40 21.21 9.19 -3.31
N SER A 41 21.52 10.48 -3.07
CA SER A 41 22.14 11.37 -4.07
C SER A 41 23.55 10.96 -4.51
N GLY A 42 24.18 10.00 -3.83
CA GLY A 42 25.46 9.41 -4.23
C GLY A 42 25.34 8.25 -5.22
N ILE A 43 24.14 7.73 -5.46
CA ILE A 43 23.92 6.52 -6.28
C ILE A 43 23.11 6.92 -7.51
N SER A 44 23.76 7.13 -8.65
CA SER A 44 23.03 7.38 -9.90
C SER A 44 22.50 6.07 -10.50
N ILE A 45 21.19 5.96 -10.73
CA ILE A 45 20.59 4.86 -11.48
C ILE A 45 20.11 5.39 -12.84
N GLY A 46 20.65 4.82 -13.92
CA GLY A 46 20.25 5.18 -15.29
C GLY A 46 20.59 6.62 -15.70
N GLY A 47 21.59 7.25 -15.08
CA GLY A 47 22.02 8.62 -15.37
C GLY A 47 21.21 9.71 -14.65
N THR A 48 20.28 9.34 -13.76
CA THR A 48 19.49 10.29 -12.95
C THR A 48 19.63 9.98 -11.46
N ASP A 49 19.36 10.99 -10.63
CA ASP A 49 19.41 10.91 -9.18
C ASP A 49 18.38 9.88 -8.66
N LEU A 50 18.79 8.95 -7.81
CA LEU A 50 17.95 7.81 -7.37
C LEU A 50 16.65 8.28 -6.69
N GLY A 51 16.72 9.40 -5.98
CA GLY A 51 15.54 10.02 -5.37
C GLY A 51 14.51 10.48 -6.41
N PHE A 52 14.98 10.93 -7.58
CA PHE A 52 14.12 11.33 -8.70
C PHE A 52 13.51 10.12 -9.41
N TRP A 53 14.30 9.06 -9.59
CA TRP A 53 13.81 7.78 -10.11
C TRP A 53 12.72 7.18 -9.22
N PHE A 54 12.88 7.25 -7.89
CA PHE A 54 11.87 6.79 -6.94
C PHE A 54 10.58 7.61 -6.99
N ALA A 55 10.69 8.93 -7.15
CA ALA A 55 9.53 9.81 -7.22
C ALA A 55 8.62 9.49 -8.43
N GLN A 56 9.19 8.97 -9.52
CA GLN A 56 8.45 8.69 -10.75
C GLN A 56 8.22 7.18 -10.98
N GLN A 57 9.29 6.43 -11.26
CA GLN A 57 9.20 5.00 -11.58
C GLN A 57 9.11 4.12 -10.32
N GLY A 58 9.71 4.54 -9.21
CA GLY A 58 9.57 3.83 -7.94
C GLY A 58 8.13 3.86 -7.41
N SER A 59 7.46 5.02 -7.47
CA SER A 59 6.09 5.20 -6.98
C SER A 59 5.10 4.29 -7.71
N ILE A 60 5.17 4.18 -9.04
CA ILE A 60 4.25 3.34 -9.80
C ILE A 60 4.47 1.83 -9.54
N LEU A 61 5.73 1.39 -9.39
CA LEU A 61 6.04 0.00 -9.02
C LEU A 61 5.53 -0.35 -7.62
N VAL A 62 5.68 0.58 -6.68
CA VAL A 62 5.16 0.43 -5.31
C VAL A 62 3.65 0.43 -5.29
N PHE A 63 3.02 1.27 -6.12
CA PHE A 63 1.57 1.26 -6.28
C PHE A 63 1.05 -0.09 -6.79
N LEU A 64 1.69 -0.67 -7.81
CA LEU A 64 1.38 -2.02 -8.28
C LEU A 64 1.57 -3.08 -7.18
N ALA A 65 2.69 -3.02 -6.44
CA ALA A 65 2.94 -3.93 -5.32
C ALA A 65 1.86 -3.81 -4.22
N LEU A 66 1.41 -2.58 -3.94
CA LEU A 66 0.33 -2.32 -2.99
C LEU A 66 -1.02 -2.87 -3.47
N ILE A 67 -1.31 -2.84 -4.77
CA ILE A 67 -2.52 -3.47 -5.34
C ILE A 67 -2.49 -4.97 -5.10
N PHE A 68 -1.38 -5.66 -5.42
CA PHE A 68 -1.25 -7.09 -5.17
C PHE A 68 -1.32 -7.43 -3.67
N PHE A 69 -0.66 -6.62 -2.83
CA PHE A 69 -0.72 -6.77 -1.38
C PHE A 69 -2.14 -6.60 -0.84
N TYR A 70 -2.87 -5.58 -1.31
CA TYR A 70 -4.27 -5.35 -0.97
C TYR A 70 -5.13 -6.53 -1.39
N ALA A 71 -5.02 -7.00 -2.63
CA ALA A 71 -5.78 -8.14 -3.13
C ALA A 71 -5.53 -9.40 -2.30
N PHE A 72 -4.27 -9.69 -1.96
CA PHE A 72 -3.91 -10.83 -1.11
C PHE A 72 -4.45 -10.68 0.32
N ARG A 73 -4.34 -9.48 0.91
CA ARG A 73 -4.84 -9.22 2.27
C ARG A 73 -6.35 -9.20 2.36
N MET A 74 -7.04 -8.71 1.33
CA MET A 74 -8.48 -8.75 1.24
C MET A 74 -8.97 -10.19 1.13
N ASN A 75 -8.32 -11.01 0.30
CA ASN A 75 -8.60 -12.44 0.21
C ASN A 75 -8.35 -13.18 1.54
N ALA A 76 -7.34 -12.76 2.32
CA ALA A 76 -7.11 -13.29 3.66
C ALA A 76 -8.18 -12.85 4.68
N ILE A 77 -8.75 -11.64 4.54
CA ILE A 77 -9.85 -11.14 5.38
C ILE A 77 -11.15 -11.84 5.01
N ASP A 78 -11.45 -12.01 3.73
CA ASP A 78 -12.63 -12.75 3.26
C ASP A 78 -12.60 -14.20 3.77
N ARG A 79 -11.44 -14.87 3.69
CA ARG A 79 -11.24 -16.21 4.24
C ARG A 79 -11.35 -16.27 5.76
N ALA A 80 -10.94 -15.23 6.48
CA ALA A 80 -11.05 -15.15 7.94
C ALA A 80 -12.48 -14.86 8.41
N HIS A 81 -13.30 -14.21 7.58
CA HIS A 81 -14.70 -13.91 7.85
C HIS A 81 -15.67 -14.93 7.25
N GLY A 82 -15.17 -16.00 6.62
CA GLY A 82 -15.99 -17.13 6.16
C GLY A 82 -16.90 -16.80 4.98
N VAL A 83 -16.56 -15.81 4.15
CA VAL A 83 -17.26 -15.57 2.87
C VAL A 83 -16.69 -16.52 1.82
N ASP A 84 -16.73 -17.81 2.14
CA ASP A 84 -16.50 -18.96 1.26
C ASP A 84 -17.79 -19.80 1.23
N GLU A 85 -18.94 -19.14 1.40
CA GLU A 85 -20.28 -19.71 1.20
C GLU A 85 -20.93 -19.02 0.00
N GLU A 86 -20.47 -19.37 -1.21
CA GLU A 86 -21.17 -20.20 -2.22
C GLU A 86 -20.36 -20.28 -3.53
#